data_AF-A0A7J0FEA0-F1
#
_entry.id   AF-A0A7J0FEA0-F1
#
_cell.length_a   1.000
_cell.length_b   1.000
_cell.length_c   1.000
_cell.angle_alpha   90.00
_cell.angle_beta   90.00
_cell.angle_gamma   90.00
#
_symmetry.space_group_name_H-M   'P 1'
#
loop_
_entity.id
_entity.type
_entity.pdbx_description
1 polymer ?
#
loop_
_entity_poly.entity_id
_entity_poly.type
_entity_poly.pdbx_seq_one_letter_code
_entity_poly.pdbx_strand_id
1 'polypeptide(L)'
;MLFLNKLDIFEKKVLKVPLNVCDWFKDYQPVSTGKQEIEHAYEFVKKFEELYFQSTAPDRVDRVFKIYRTTALDQKLVKKTFKLVDETLRRRNLFEAGLL
;
A
#
# COMPACT_ATOMS: atom_id res chain seq x y z
N MET A 1 -9.46 1.54 2.48
CA MET A 1 -8.23 0.78 2.81
C MET A 1 -7.73 0.11 1.54
N LEU A 2 -6.46 0.26 1.19
CA LEU A 2 -5.84 -0.38 0.03
C LEU A 2 -4.85 -1.45 0.50
N PHE A 3 -5.05 -2.70 0.09
CA PHE A 3 -4.13 -3.81 0.40
C PHE A 3 -3.28 -4.13 -0.83
N LEU A 4 -1.98 -3.85 -0.73
CA LEU A 4 -1.00 -4.29 -1.71
C LEU A 4 -0.62 -5.74 -1.39
N ASN A 5 -1.41 -6.66 -1.96
CA ASN A 5 -1.36 -8.09 -1.63
C ASN A 5 -0.37 -8.88 -2.50
N LYS A 6 -0.13 -10.13 -2.12
CA LYS A 6 0.81 -11.08 -2.77
C LYS A 6 2.26 -10.59 -2.70
N LEU A 7 2.63 -9.96 -1.58
CA LEU A 7 3.99 -9.46 -1.40
C LEU A 7 5.03 -10.58 -1.52
N ASP A 8 4.72 -11.77 -1.02
CA ASP A 8 5.54 -12.98 -1.14
C ASP A 8 5.90 -13.34 -2.59
N ILE A 9 5.02 -13.07 -3.54
CA ILE A 9 5.27 -13.25 -4.97
C ILE A 9 6.04 -12.04 -5.53
N PHE A 10 5.68 -10.83 -5.11
CA PHE A 10 6.33 -9.59 -5.53
C PHE A 10 7.83 -9.59 -5.20
N GLU A 11 8.21 -9.95 -3.97
CA GLU A 11 9.59 -10.03 -3.50
C GLU A 11 10.47 -10.91 -4.40
N LYS A 12 9.92 -12.02 -4.89
CA LYS A 12 10.62 -12.95 -5.77
C LYS A 12 10.66 -12.46 -7.22
N LYS A 13 9.60 -11.77 -7.66
CA LYS A 13 9.44 -11.34 -9.05
C LYS A 13 10.28 -10.12 -9.37
N VAL A 14 10.34 -9.13 -8.47
CA VAL A 14 11.00 -7.85 -8.76
C VAL A 14 12.51 -7.96 -8.95
N LEU A 15 13.13 -8.96 -8.34
CA LEU A 15 14.56 -9.27 -8.54
C LEU A 15 14.86 -9.97 -9.88
N LYS A 16 13.83 -10.44 -10.59
CA LYS A 16 13.97 -11.22 -11.84
C LYS A 16 13.35 -10.53 -13.05
N VAL A 17 12.28 -9.77 -12.83
CA VAL A 17 11.51 -9.07 -13.86
C VAL A 17 11.48 -7.60 -13.48
N PRO A 18 12.08 -6.71 -14.29
CA PRO A 18 12.05 -5.27 -14.03
C PRO A 18 10.61 -4.75 -13.94
N LEU A 19 10.34 -3.78 -13.07
CA LEU A 19 9.01 -3.17 -12.99
C LEU A 19 8.61 -2.47 -14.29
N ASN A 20 9.59 -1.98 -15.05
CA ASN A 20 9.43 -1.21 -16.30
C ASN A 20 8.69 -1.95 -17.41
N VAL A 21 8.52 -3.27 -17.30
CA VAL A 21 7.67 -4.05 -18.24
C VAL A 21 6.20 -3.65 -18.15
N CYS A 22 5.78 -3.08 -17.02
CA CYS A 22 4.48 -2.47 -16.84
C CYS A 22 4.56 -1.00 -17.26
N ASP A 23 3.70 -0.58 -18.19
CA ASP A 23 3.68 0.81 -18.71
C ASP A 23 3.57 1.86 -17.60
N TRP A 24 2.84 1.56 -16.53
CA TRP A 24 2.64 2.47 -15.41
C TRP A 24 3.91 2.67 -14.56
N PHE A 25 4.90 1.78 -14.70
CA PHE A 25 6.17 1.80 -13.99
C PHE A 25 7.38 1.96 -14.91
N LYS A 26 7.18 2.47 -16.14
CA LYS A 26 8.25 2.66 -17.14
C LYS A 26 9.45 3.46 -16.66
N ASP A 27 9.22 4.43 -15.78
CA ASP A 27 10.27 5.33 -15.27
C ASP A 27 10.97 4.78 -14.02
N TYR A 28 10.68 3.53 -13.62
CA TYR A 28 11.34 2.91 -12.47
C TYR A 28 12.85 2.78 -12.71
N GLN A 29 13.66 3.18 -11.74
CA GLN A 29 15.10 2.99 -11.76
C GLN A 29 15.51 2.15 -10.54
N PRO A 30 16.10 0.96 -10.74
CA PRO A 30 16.63 0.17 -9.64
C PRO A 30 17.83 0.88 -9.01
N VAL A 31 17.94 0.83 -7.68
CA VAL A 31 18.96 1.60 -6.93
C VAL A 31 19.83 0.72 -6.05
N SER A 32 19.43 -0.52 -5.79
CA SER A 32 20.19 -1.45 -4.95
C SER A 32 20.00 -2.90 -5.41
N THR A 33 20.35 -3.86 -4.55
CA THR A 33 20.15 -5.29 -4.78
C THR A 33 19.50 -5.97 -3.57
N GLY A 34 18.91 -7.14 -3.79
CA GLY A 34 18.32 -7.96 -2.73
C GLY A 34 17.18 -7.26 -1.97
N LYS A 35 17.22 -7.29 -0.63
CA LYS A 35 16.13 -6.75 0.20
C LYS A 35 15.94 -5.24 0.06
N GLN A 36 17.02 -4.48 -0.11
CA GLN A 36 16.92 -3.02 -0.29
C GLN A 36 16.21 -2.67 -1.60
N GLU A 37 16.48 -3.42 -2.67
CA GLU A 37 15.80 -3.23 -3.95
C GLU A 37 14.31 -3.58 -3.88
N ILE A 38 13.94 -4.62 -3.14
CA ILE A 38 12.54 -4.97 -2.89
C ILE A 38 11.80 -3.84 -2.19
N GLU A 39 12.40 -3.25 -1.15
CA GLU A 39 11.80 -2.14 -0.41
C GLU A 39 11.65 -0.90 -1.31
N HIS A 40 12.70 -0.56 -2.07
CA HIS A 40 12.65 0.56 -3.01
C HIS A 40 11.57 0.37 -4.08
N ALA A 41 11.49 -0.83 -4.67
CA ALA A 41 10.46 -1.19 -5.62
C ALA A 41 9.05 -1.06 -5.05
N TYR A 42 8.85 -1.50 -3.80
CA TYR A 42 7.56 -1.40 -3.14
C TYR A 42 7.18 0.07 -2.85
N GLU A 43 8.12 0.88 -2.39
CA GLU A 43 7.88 2.32 -2.19
C GLU A 43 7.57 3.01 -3.52
N PHE A 44 8.18 2.60 -4.63
CA PHE A 44 7.78 3.09 -5.95
C PHE A 44 6.37 2.64 -6.35
N VAL A 45 5.99 1.39 -6.06
CA VAL A 45 4.62 0.89 -6.32
C VAL A 45 3.58 1.63 -5.47
N LYS A 46 3.93 2.22 -4.33
CA LYS A 46 3.04 3.12 -3.58
C LYS A 46 2.60 4.37 -4.36
N LYS A 47 3.02 4.59 -5.61
CA LYS A 47 2.35 5.46 -6.59
C LYS A 47 0.81 5.32 -6.66
N PHE A 48 0.24 4.21 -6.20
CA PHE A 48 -1.20 4.11 -5.93
C PHE A 48 -1.75 5.22 -5.01
N GLU A 49 -0.94 5.76 -4.10
CA GLU A 49 -1.29 6.89 -3.26
C GLU A 49 -1.50 8.17 -4.09
N GLU A 50 -0.58 8.46 -5.00
CA GLU A 50 -0.71 9.58 -5.94
C GLU A 50 -1.98 9.42 -6.79
N LEU A 51 -2.23 8.23 -7.33
CA LEU A 51 -3.44 7.95 -8.11
C LEU A 51 -4.73 8.15 -7.29
N TYR A 52 -4.72 7.73 -6.01
CA TYR A 52 -5.85 7.93 -5.12
C TYR A 52 -6.16 9.42 -4.95
N PHE A 53 -5.15 10.24 -4.67
CA PHE A 53 -5.35 11.68 -4.48
C PHE A 53 -5.71 12.40 -5.79
N GLN A 54 -5.10 12.04 -6.91
CA GLN A 54 -5.46 12.58 -8.24
C GLN A 54 -6.92 12.31 -8.61
N SER A 55 -7.47 11.18 -8.16
CA SER A 55 -8.86 10.77 -8.46
C SER A 55 -9.85 11.18 -7.36
N THR A 56 -9.40 11.80 -6.27
CA THR A 56 -10.26 12.21 -5.15
C THR A 56 -10.66 13.67 -5.32
N ALA A 57 -11.96 13.88 -5.53
CA ALA A 57 -12.53 15.23 -5.63
C ALA A 57 -12.41 15.99 -4.29
N PRO A 58 -12.36 17.35 -4.32
CA PRO A 58 -12.14 18.17 -3.12
C PRO A 58 -13.13 17.92 -1.97
N ASP A 59 -14.36 17.52 -2.28
CA ASP A 59 -15.43 17.19 -1.33
C ASP A 59 -15.22 15.86 -0.58
N ARG A 60 -14.19 15.08 -0.93
CA ARG A 60 -13.96 13.72 -0.41
C ARG A 60 -12.56 13.51 0.20
N VAL A 61 -11.80 14.59 0.38
CA VAL A 61 -10.39 14.55 0.84
C VAL A 61 -10.29 14.08 2.31
N ASP A 62 -11.34 14.26 3.10
CA ASP A 62 -11.43 13.82 4.49
C ASP A 62 -11.63 12.30 4.65
N ARG A 63 -11.93 11.59 3.55
CA ARG A 63 -12.11 10.14 3.56
C ARG A 63 -10.81 9.43 3.91
N VAL A 64 -10.87 8.56 4.91
CA VAL A 64 -9.73 7.79 5.37
C VAL A 64 -9.16 6.89 4.27
N PHE A 65 -7.89 7.13 3.94
CA PHE A 65 -7.10 6.30 3.05
C PHE A 65 -5.83 5.82 3.76
N LYS A 66 -5.61 4.50 3.72
CA LYS A 66 -4.44 3.83 4.27
C LYS A 66 -4.06 2.68 3.36
N ILE A 67 -2.75 2.52 3.15
CA ILE A 67 -2.15 1.45 2.36
C ILE A 67 -1.52 0.44 3.31
N TYR A 68 -1.80 -0.84 3.09
CA TYR A 68 -1.22 -1.94 3.85
C TYR A 68 -0.53 -2.92 2.92
N ARG A 69 0.67 -3.32 3.33
CA ARG A 69 1.44 -4.39 2.71
C ARG A 69 0.92 -5.74 3.23
N THR A 70 0.50 -6.64 2.35
CA THR A 70 -0.09 -7.91 2.79
C THR A 70 0.38 -9.13 2.00
N THR A 71 0.40 -10.26 2.71
CA THR A 71 0.40 -11.61 2.14
C THR A 71 -0.81 -12.30 2.74
N ALA A 72 -1.89 -12.46 1.96
CA ALA A 72 -3.16 -12.98 2.47
C ALA A 72 -3.08 -14.41 3.05
N LEU A 73 -2.04 -15.17 2.67
CA LEU A 73 -1.77 -16.50 3.21
C LEU A 73 -1.10 -16.45 4.61
N ASP A 74 -0.53 -15.31 5.01
CA ASP A 74 0.05 -15.13 6.34
C ASP A 74 -1.03 -14.67 7.32
N GLN A 75 -1.57 -15.63 8.06
CA GLN A 75 -2.61 -15.38 9.07
C GLN A 75 -2.17 -14.38 10.16
N LYS A 76 -0.89 -14.39 10.56
CA LYS A 76 -0.40 -13.47 11.60
C LYS A 76 -0.37 -12.05 11.07
N LEU A 77 0.11 -11.87 9.84
CA LEU A 77 0.11 -10.58 9.18
C LEU A 77 -1.32 -10.06 8.95
N VAL A 78 -2.23 -10.89 8.43
CA VAL A 78 -3.64 -10.52 8.22
C VAL A 78 -4.30 -10.11 9.53
N LYS A 79 -4.13 -10.89 10.61
CA LYS A 79 -4.68 -10.57 11.94
C LYS A 79 -4.16 -9.22 12.46
N LYS A 80 -2.87 -8.93 12.28
CA LYS A 80 -2.27 -7.65 12.66
C LYS A 80 -2.84 -6.50 11.81
N THR A 81 -2.91 -6.68 10.49
CA THR A 81 -3.43 -5.67 9.56
C THR A 81 -4.88 -5.32 9.85
N PHE A 82 -5.75 -6.31 10.11
CA PHE A 82 -7.15 -6.06 10.44
C PHE A 82 -7.34 -5.35 11.77
N LYS A 83 -6.49 -5.60 12.78
CA LYS A 83 -6.49 -4.80 14.02
C LYS A 83 -6.21 -3.32 13.74
N LEU A 84 -5.21 -3.03 12.90
CA LEU A 84 -4.89 -1.63 12.52
C LEU A 84 -6.04 -0.97 11.74
N VAL A 85 -6.71 -1.73 10.86
CA VAL A 85 -7.88 -1.25 10.13
C VAL A 85 -9.02 -0.93 11.10
N ASP A 86 -9.33 -1.84 12.03
CA ASP A 86 -10.35 -1.65 13.05
C ASP A 86 -10.07 -0.42 13.92
N GLU A 87 -8.85 -0.27 14.44
CA GLU A 87 -8.45 0.91 15.22
C GLU A 87 -8.62 2.21 14.43
N THR A 88 -8.25 2.20 13.14
CA THR A 88 -8.37 3.36 12.27
C THR A 88 -9.83 3.76 12.07
N LEU A 89 -10.70 2.78 11.79
CA LEU A 89 -12.12 3.02 11.55
C LEU A 89 -12.84 3.45 12.84
N ARG A 90 -12.54 2.79 13.97
CA ARG A 90 -13.09 3.19 15.29
C ARG A 90 -12.72 4.63 15.64
N ARG A 91 -11.44 5.00 15.46
CA ARG A 91 -11.00 6.38 15.70
C ARG A 91 -11.72 7.39 14.79
N ARG A 92 -11.90 7.07 13.50
CA ARG A 92 -12.64 7.94 12.57
C ARG A 92 -14.11 8.10 12.99
N ASN A 93 -14.79 7.01 13.33
CA ASN A 93 -16.19 7.07 13.76
C ASN A 93 -16.36 7.89 15.04
N LEU A 94 -15.44 7.76 16.00
CA LEU A 94 -15.45 8.57 17.22
C LEU A 94 -15.23 10.06 16.94
N PHE A 95 -14.31 10.39 16.02
CA PHE A 95 -14.06 11.76 15.58
C PHE A 95 -15.30 12.37 14.89
N GLU A 96 -15.94 11.64 13.97
CA GLU A 96 -17.17 12.08 13.31
C GLU A 96 -18.34 12.26 14.28
N ALA A 97 -18.37 11.50 15.39
CA ALA A 97 -19.35 11.63 16.45
C ALA A 97 -19.03 12.74 17.48
N GLY A 98 -17.90 13.45 17.35
CA GLY A 98 -17.46 14.47 18.30
C GLY A 98 -17.05 13.94 19.68
N LEU A 99 -16.65 12.66 19.75
CA LEU A 99 -16.24 11.97 20.98
C LEU A 99 -14.72 11.93 21.17
N LEU A 100 -13.97 12.59 20.28
CA LEU A 100 -12.50 12.71 20.27
C LEU A 100 -12.08 14.12 19.84
#